data_AF-A0A0F9FZQ3-F1
#
_entry.id   AF-A0A0F9FZQ3-F1
#
_cell.length_a   1.000
_cell.length_b   1.000
_cell.length_c   1.000
_cell.angle_alpha   90.00
_cell.angle_beta   90.00
_cell.angle_gamma   90.00
#
_symmetry.space_group_name_H-M   'P 1'
#
loop_
_entity.id
_entity.type
_entity.pdbx_description
1 polymer ?
#
loop_
_entity_poly.entity_id
_entity_poly.type
_entity_poly.pdbx_seq_one_letter_code
_entity_poly.pdbx_strand_id
1 'polypeptide(L)'
;MTGKAIREVRKTLGYSQKTFAIVLGYKRGQTISEIENGSLEASQAAMIILSNLKLLVRLEEVLVGVEEVLIRIEKQLNDGQS
;
A
#
# COMPACT_ATOMS: atom_id res chain seq x y z
N MET A 1 -9.53 -6.07 9.17
CA MET A 1 -8.11 -5.96 8.73
C MET A 1 -7.29 -5.52 9.93
N THR A 2 -6.07 -6.04 10.13
CA THR A 2 -5.28 -5.75 11.34
C THR A 2 -4.62 -4.37 11.27
N GLY A 3 -4.34 -3.77 12.44
CA GLY A 3 -3.62 -2.49 12.53
C GLY A 3 -2.25 -2.52 11.85
N LYS A 4 -1.53 -3.64 11.93
CA LYS A 4 -0.26 -3.85 11.22
C LYS A 4 -0.42 -3.72 9.70
N ALA A 5 -1.43 -4.37 9.12
CA ALA A 5 -1.67 -4.30 7.68
C ALA A 5 -2.05 -2.88 7.23
N ILE A 6 -2.79 -2.14 8.06
CA ILE A 6 -3.13 -0.73 7.81
C ILE A 6 -1.87 0.14 7.78
N ARG A 7 -0.95 -0.08 8.72
CA ARG A 7 0.35 0.62 8.77
C ARG A 7 1.19 0.34 7.53
N GLU A 8 1.24 -0.92 7.08
CA GLU A 8 1.97 -1.32 5.89
C GLU A 8 1.42 -0.61 4.65
N VAL A 9 0.11 -0.66 4.41
CA VAL A 9 -0.53 0.07 3.30
C VAL A 9 -0.17 1.55 3.32
N ARG A 10 -0.26 2.21 4.49
CA ARG A 10 0.10 3.63 4.61
C ARG A 10 1.57 3.89 4.23
N LYS A 11 2.48 3.06 4.73
CA LYS A 11 3.92 3.20 4.48
C LYS A 11 4.27 2.95 3.02
N THR A 12 3.69 1.92 2.39
CA THR A 12 3.91 1.63 0.97
C THR A 12 3.46 2.80 0.10
N LEU A 13 2.32 3.42 0.41
CA LEU A 13 1.83 4.61 -0.27
C LEU A 13 2.59 5.91 0.10
N GLY A 14 3.61 5.84 0.96
CA GLY A 14 4.41 7.01 1.36
C GLY A 14 3.66 8.04 2.21
N TYR A 15 2.52 7.69 2.82
CA TYR A 15 1.70 8.67 3.54
C TYR A 15 2.13 8.86 4.99
N SER A 16 2.14 10.12 5.45
CA SER A 16 2.17 10.45 6.88
C SER A 16 0.86 10.02 7.55
N GLN A 17 0.86 9.80 8.87
CA GLN A 17 -0.39 9.49 9.61
C GLN A 17 -1.43 10.62 9.47
N LYS A 18 -0.99 11.89 9.38
CA LYS A 18 -1.88 13.03 9.15
C LYS A 18 -2.53 12.99 7.77
N THR A 19 -1.75 12.76 6.72
CA THR A 19 -2.26 12.63 5.35
C THR A 19 -3.22 11.44 5.25
N PHE A 20 -2.85 10.31 5.84
CA PHE A 20 -3.67 9.12 5.82
C PHE A 20 -4.98 9.28 6.60
N ALA A 21 -4.99 10.06 7.68
CA ALA A 21 -6.21 10.42 8.39
C ALA A 21 -7.19 11.14 7.44
N ILE A 22 -6.71 12.11 6.66
CA ILE A 22 -7.53 12.84 5.69
C ILE A 22 -8.10 11.89 4.64
N VAL A 23 -7.27 11.02 4.06
CA VAL A 23 -7.69 10.02 3.06
C VAL A 23 -8.80 9.10 3.60
N LEU A 24 -8.69 8.70 4.87
CA LEU A 24 -9.66 7.82 5.53
C LEU A 24 -10.85 8.57 6.16
N GLY A 25 -10.93 9.90 5.99
CA GLY A 25 -12.03 10.72 6.51
C GLY A 25 -11.95 11.03 8.01
N TYR A 26 -10.79 10.84 8.65
CA TYR A 26 -10.56 11.20 10.05
C TYR A 26 -10.00 12.62 10.18
N LYS A 27 -10.49 13.34 11.20
CA LYS A 27 -10.06 14.72 11.49
C LYS A 27 -8.70 14.82 12.20
N ARG A 28 -8.23 13.73 12.84
CA ARG A 28 -7.02 13.74 13.67
C ARG A 28 -6.07 12.61 13.26
N GLY A 29 -4.78 12.94 13.12
CA GLY A 29 -3.73 11.96 12.84
C GLY A 29 -3.53 10.93 13.96
N GLN A 30 -3.80 11.30 15.22
CA GLN A 30 -3.69 10.41 16.39
C GLN A 30 -4.55 9.15 16.25
N THR A 31 -5.74 9.29 15.65
CA THR A 31 -6.67 8.18 15.38
C THR A 31 -6.02 7.09 14.51
N ILE A 32 -5.15 7.48 13.56
CA ILE A 32 -4.41 6.51 12.75
C ILE A 32 -3.39 5.74 13.58
N SER A 33 -2.69 6.41 14.50
CA SER A 33 -1.74 5.72 15.38
C SER A 33 -2.43 4.66 16.25
N GLU A 34 -3.58 4.99 16.81
CA GLU A 34 -4.41 4.07 17.61
C GLU A 34 -4.91 2.89 16.78
N ILE A 35 -5.35 3.14 15.54
CA ILE A 35 -5.77 2.09 14.61
C ILE A 35 -4.60 1.16 14.23
N GLU A 36 -3.44 1.73 13.91
CA GLU A 36 -2.26 0.95 13.52
C GLU A 36 -1.72 0.07 14.66
N ASN A 37 -1.85 0.53 15.90
CA ASN A 37 -1.48 -0.23 17.09
C ASN A 37 -2.58 -1.23 17.52
N GLY A 38 -3.73 -1.23 16.85
CA GLY A 38 -4.86 -2.10 17.18
C GLY A 38 -5.63 -1.67 18.44
N SER A 39 -5.38 -0.48 18.96
CA SER A 39 -6.10 0.09 20.10
C SER A 39 -7.46 0.68 19.72
N LEU A 40 -7.68 0.92 18.43
CA LEU A 40 -8.94 1.41 17.88
C LEU A 40 -9.27 0.67 16.58
N GLU A 41 -10.54 0.33 16.38
CA GLU A 41 -10.99 -0.21 15.10
C GLU A 41 -11.27 0.89 14.09
N ALA A 42 -10.97 0.64 12.82
CA ALA A 42 -11.32 1.55 11.74
C ALA A 42 -12.84 1.52 11.47
N SER A 43 -13.43 2.69 11.22
CA SER A 43 -14.83 2.80 10.79
C SER A 43 -15.09 2.02 9.51
N GLN A 44 -16.35 1.63 9.28
CA GLN A 44 -16.75 0.89 8.07
C GLN A 44 -16.41 1.66 6.79
N ALA A 45 -16.60 2.98 6.76
CA ALA A 45 -16.22 3.83 5.63
C ALA A 45 -14.70 3.79 5.38
N ALA A 46 -13.89 3.92 6.44
CA ALA A 46 -12.44 3.80 6.32
C ALA A 46 -12.01 2.41 5.85
N MET A 47 -12.70 1.35 6.28
CA MET A 47 -12.43 -0.03 5.85
C MET A 47 -12.67 -0.26 4.35
N ILE A 48 -13.68 0.39 3.77
CA ILE A 48 -13.92 0.35 2.32
C ILE A 48 -12.76 1.03 1.58
N ILE A 49 -12.37 2.24 2.01
CA ILE A 49 -11.26 2.99 1.42
C ILE A 49 -9.95 2.19 1.52
N LEU A 50 -9.67 1.63 2.70
CA LEU A 50 -8.50 0.80 2.94
C LEU A 50 -8.45 -0.44 2.04
N SER A 51 -9.61 -1.06 1.76
CA SER A 51 -9.68 -2.21 0.85
C SER A 51 -9.28 -1.81 -0.57
N ASN A 52 -9.74 -0.65 -1.05
CA ASN A 52 -9.36 -0.12 -2.35
C ASN A 52 -7.86 0.23 -2.41
N LEU A 53 -7.34 0.91 -1.38
CA LEU A 53 -5.92 1.23 -1.29
C LEU A 53 -5.03 -0.02 -1.29
N LYS A 54 -5.45 -1.08 -0.60
CA LYS A 54 -4.73 -2.36 -0.59
C LYS A 54 -4.67 -3.00 -1.97
N LEU A 55 -5.72 -2.88 -2.78
CA LEU A 55 -5.73 -3.37 -4.16
C LEU A 55 -4.77 -2.56 -5.05
N LEU A 56 -4.70 -1.24 -4.85
CA LEU A 56 -3.75 -0.38 -5.57
C LEU A 56 -2.30 -0.77 -5.26
N VAL A 57 -1.97 -1.00 -3.99
CA VAL A 57 -0.62 -1.45 -3.59
C VAL A 57 -0.26 -2.78 -4.26
N ARG A 58 -1.19 -3.74 -4.29
CA ARG A 58 -0.95 -5.03 -4.97
C ARG A 58 -0.76 -4.89 -6.47
N LEU A 59 -1.50 -3.97 -7.10
CA LEU A 59 -1.35 -3.70 -8.52
C LEU A 59 0.04 -3.13 -8.82
N GLU A 60 0.52 -2.22 -7.99
CA GLU A 60 1.88 -1.66 -8.09
C GLU A 60 2.95 -2.75 -7.94
N GLU A 61 2.82 -3.64 -6.95
CA GLU A 61 3.72 -4.80 -6.77
C GLU A 61 3.73 -5.73 -8.01
N VAL A 62 2.57 -5.98 -8.62
CA VAL A 62 2.47 -6.78 -9.84
C VAL A 62 3.17 -6.10 -11.02
N LEU A 63 2.99 -4.78 -11.19
CA LEU A 63 3.62 -4.03 -12.27
C LEU A 63 5.14 -4.04 -12.15
N VAL A 64 5.68 -3.84 -10.94
CA VAL A 64 7.12 -3.95 -10.68
C VAL A 64 7.64 -5.35 -11.02
N GLY A 65 6.93 -6.41 -10.61
CA GLY A 65 7.31 -7.78 -10.95
C GLY A 65 7.31 -8.06 -12.46
N VAL A 66 6.36 -7.48 -13.21
CA VAL A 66 6.33 -7.59 -14.67
C VAL A 66 7.53 -6.87 -15.31
N GLU A 67 7.86 -5.67 -14.85
CA GLU A 67 9.02 -4.91 -15.33
C GLU A 67 10.32 -5.68 -15.13
N GLU A 68 10.54 -6.28 -13.95
CA GLU A 68 11.71 -7.11 -13.68
C GLU A 68 11.82 -8.32 -14.61
N VAL A 69 10.69 -8.95 -14.97
CA VAL A 69 10.67 -10.07 -15.91
C VAL A 69 11.03 -9.61 -17.32
N LEU A 70 10.48 -8.48 -17.77
CA LEU A 70 10.79 -7.92 -19.09
C LEU A 70 12.29 -7.61 -19.22
N ILE A 71 12.89 -6.98 -18.20
CA ILE A 71 14.34 -6.70 -18.16
C ILE A 71 15.16 -7.99 -18.29
N ARG A 72 14.75 -9.08 -17.63
CA ARG A 72 15.44 -10.37 -17.73
C ARG A 72 15.35 -10.97 -19.14
N ILE A 73 14.17 -10.88 -19.77
CA ILE A 73 13.96 -11.36 -21.14
C ILE A 73 14.84 -10.59 -22.13
N GLU A 74 14.85 -9.26 -22.04
CA GLU A 74 15.68 -8.40 -22.89
C GLU A 74 17.17 -8.74 -22.75
N LYS A 75 17.64 -8.94 -21.52
CA LYS A 75 19.02 -9.36 -21.27
C LYS A 75 19.35 -10.71 -21.92
N GLN A 76 18.49 -11.71 -21.77
CA GLN A 76 18.69 -13.04 -22.37
C GLN A 76 18.70 -13.00 -23.91
N LEU A 77 17.86 -12.16 -24.52
CA LEU A 77 17.83 -11.98 -25.97
C LEU A 77 19.13 -11.34 -26.48
N ASN A 78 19.66 -10.33 -25.76
CA ASN A 78 20.89 -9.65 -26.15
C ASN A 78 22.14 -10.52 -25.94
N ASP A 79 22.20 -11.28 -24.83
CA ASP A 79 23.31 -12.16 -24.52
C ASP A 79 23.39 -13.37 -25.48
N GLY A 80 22.25 -13.79 -26.07
CA GLY A 80 22.19 -14.90 -27.04
C GLY A 80 22.50 -14.52 -28.50
N GLN A 81 22.76 -13.24 -28.79
CA GLN A 81 23.12 -12.73 -30.13
C GLN A 81 24.62 -12.40 -30.27
N SER A 82 25.41 -12.63 -29.23
CA SER A 82 26.88 -12.44 -29.19
C SER A 82 27.62 -13.76 -29.36
#